data_AF-A0A372JSB1-F1
#
_entry.id   AF-A0A372JSB1-F1
#
_cell.length_a   1.000
_cell.length_b   1.000
_cell.length_c   1.000
_cell.angle_alpha   90.00
_cell.angle_beta   90.00
_cell.angle_gamma   90.00
#
_symmetry.space_group_name_H-M   'P 1'
#
loop_
_entity.id
_entity.type
_entity.pdbx_description
1 polymer ?
#
loop_
_entity_poly.entity_id
_entity_poly.type
_entity_poly.pdbx_seq_one_letter_code
_entity_poly.pdbx_strand_id
1 'polypeptide(L)'
;MERHRTRGEVRIVGAERPGGLELRTAGLAERGMPELRVTGLAWYLGSGWSRVLGELVRRIAAAGPDHPATFALGEAGDVTVNLVPDGDFLAPHPPPGVPLSVADWRRDVVERLFPSASS
;
A
#
# COMPACT_ATOMS: atom_id res chain seq x y z
N MET A 1 13.56 -25.72 18.16
CA MET A 1 12.37 -24.85 17.97
C MET A 1 12.48 -24.23 16.59
N GLU A 2 12.03 -24.97 15.58
CA GLU A 2 12.14 -24.56 14.18
C GLU A 2 10.85 -23.84 13.81
N ARG A 3 10.93 -22.53 13.58
CA ARG A 3 9.80 -21.76 13.07
C ARG A 3 9.60 -22.21 11.63
N HIS A 4 8.54 -22.97 11.36
CA HIS A 4 8.02 -23.18 10.01
C HIS A 4 7.81 -21.79 9.38
N ARG A 5 8.73 -21.38 8.50
CA ARG A 5 8.53 -20.22 7.65
C ARG A 5 7.47 -20.61 6.63
N THR A 6 6.27 -20.07 6.78
CA THR A 6 5.20 -20.20 5.79
C THR A 6 5.66 -19.50 4.52
N ARG A 7 6.20 -20.26 3.57
CA ARG A 7 6.62 -19.78 2.26
C ARG A 7 5.42 -19.08 1.59
N GLY A 8 5.44 -17.75 1.53
CA GLY A 8 4.40 -16.93 0.88
C GLY A 8 3.60 -15.98 1.76
N GLU A 9 3.88 -15.88 3.07
CA GLU A 9 3.24 -14.85 3.92
C GLU A 9 3.84 -13.45 3.65
N VAL A 10 2.99 -12.46 3.36
CA VAL A 10 3.38 -11.05 3.32
C VAL A 10 2.81 -10.35 4.54
N ARG A 11 3.67 -9.69 5.32
CA ARG A 11 3.29 -8.91 6.50
C ARG A 11 3.30 -7.44 6.20
N ILE A 12 2.45 -6.68 6.88
CA ILE A 12 2.49 -5.21 6.89
C ILE A 12 2.95 -4.78 8.27
N VAL A 13 4.07 -4.06 8.32
CA VAL A 13 4.70 -3.61 9.55
C VAL A 13 4.57 -2.10 9.65
N GLY A 14 4.06 -1.62 10.78
CA GLY A 14 3.99 -0.20 11.12
C GLY A 14 5.13 0.22 12.04
N ALA A 15 5.67 1.41 11.82
CA ALA A 15 6.66 2.03 12.70
C ALA A 15 6.43 3.54 12.83
N GLU A 16 6.55 4.05 14.05
CA GLU A 16 6.60 5.49 14.30
C GLU A 16 7.89 6.10 13.75
N ARG A 17 7.78 7.20 13.01
CA ARG A 17 8.92 7.99 12.53
C ARG A 17 8.71 9.46 12.86
N PRO A 18 9.78 10.28 12.90
CA PRO A 18 9.66 11.73 13.12
C PRO A 18 8.71 12.45 12.15
N GLY A 19 8.49 11.90 10.94
CA GLY A 19 7.58 12.45 9.94
C GLY A 19 6.14 11.90 9.96
N GLY A 20 5.83 10.97 10.87
CA GLY A 20 4.53 10.29 10.95
C GLY A 20 4.66 8.76 10.91
N LEU A 21 3.54 8.08 10.72
CA LEU A 21 3.50 6.62 10.63
C LEU A 21 4.13 6.16 9.30
N GLU A 22 5.03 5.20 9.40
CA GLU A 22 5.53 4.42 8.27
C GLU A 22 4.83 3.07 8.25
N LEU A 23 4.33 2.66 7.09
CA LEU A 23 3.86 1.30 6.83
C LEU A 23 4.70 0.70 5.71
N ARG A 24 5.18 -0.53 5.89
CA ARG A 24 5.90 -1.26 4.85
C ARG A 24 5.50 -2.72 4.78
N THR A 25 5.59 -3.31 3.61
CA THR A 25 5.44 -4.77 3.47
C THR A 25 6.76 -5.49 3.78
N ALA A 26 6.65 -6.75 4.15
CA ALA A 26 7.75 -7.69 4.26
C ALA A 26 7.30 -9.06 3.76
N GLY A 27 7.98 -9.59 2.75
CA GLY A 27 7.73 -10.91 2.14
C GLY A 27 7.44 -10.87 0.64
N LEU A 28 7.23 -9.70 0.03
CA LEU A 28 7.12 -9.59 -1.44
C LEU A 28 8.45 -9.88 -2.12
N ALA A 29 9.57 -9.44 -1.51
CA ALA A 29 10.91 -9.66 -2.07
C ALA A 29 11.27 -11.15 -2.19
N GLU A 30 10.78 -11.99 -1.28
CA GLU A 30 10.95 -13.45 -1.35
C GLU A 30 10.26 -14.08 -2.58
N ARG A 31 9.37 -13.33 -3.23
CA ARG A 31 8.63 -13.71 -4.43
C ARG A 31 9.11 -13.00 -5.69
N GLY A 32 10.22 -12.25 -5.59
CA GLY A 32 10.79 -11.48 -6.72
C GLY A 32 10.06 -10.18 -7.02
N MET A 33 9.20 -9.68 -6.13
CA MET A 33 8.56 -8.37 -6.26
C MET A 33 9.14 -7.35 -5.27
N PRO A 34 9.20 -6.05 -5.61
CA PRO A 34 9.59 -5.01 -4.67
C PRO A 34 8.65 -4.93 -3.47
N GLU A 35 9.17 -4.55 -2.30
CA GLU A 35 8.33 -4.24 -1.14
C GLU A 35 7.64 -2.89 -1.32
N LEU A 36 6.46 -2.74 -0.71
CA LEU A 36 5.73 -1.48 -0.68
C LEU A 36 6.09 -0.68 0.58
N ARG A 37 6.11 0.64 0.44
CA ARG A 37 6.31 1.56 1.57
C ARG A 37 5.43 2.80 1.46
N VAL A 38 4.87 3.23 2.58
CA VAL A 38 4.19 4.51 2.74
C VAL A 38 4.79 5.20 3.94
N THR A 39 5.32 6.41 3.75
CA THR A 39 5.93 7.23 4.80
C THR A 39 5.10 8.49 5.07
N GLY A 40 5.28 9.06 6.26
CA GLY A 40 4.63 10.33 6.64
C GLY A 40 3.10 10.23 6.69
N LEU A 41 2.58 9.07 7.05
CA LEU A 41 1.14 8.86 7.15
C LEU A 41 0.63 9.44 8.48
N ALA A 42 -0.52 10.10 8.46
CA ALA A 42 -1.21 10.48 9.69
C ALA A 42 -1.67 9.22 10.43
N TRP A 43 -1.53 9.21 11.76
CA TRP A 43 -1.83 8.04 12.60
C TRP A 43 -3.22 7.43 12.39
N TYR A 44 -4.24 8.30 12.29
CA TYR A 44 -5.62 7.89 12.09
C TYR A 44 -5.86 7.15 10.76
N LEU A 45 -4.96 7.31 9.79
CA LEU A 45 -5.01 6.63 8.50
C LEU A 45 -4.34 5.25 8.52
N GLY A 46 -3.60 4.89 9.57
CA GLY A 46 -2.79 3.67 9.63
C GLY A 46 -3.56 2.38 9.34
N SER A 47 -4.70 2.20 10.00
CA SER A 47 -5.56 1.03 9.79
C SER A 47 -6.12 0.96 8.37
N GLY A 48 -6.59 2.09 7.84
CA GLY A 48 -7.09 2.16 6.46
C GLY A 48 -5.99 1.84 5.44
N TRP A 49 -4.82 2.45 5.59
CA TRP A 49 -3.69 2.22 4.68
C TRP A 49 -3.08 0.84 4.78
N SER A 50 -3.15 0.19 5.95
CA SER A 50 -2.78 -1.23 6.05
C SER A 50 -3.67 -2.10 5.15
N ARG A 51 -4.96 -1.78 5.03
CA ARG A 51 -5.88 -2.50 4.13
C ARG A 51 -5.61 -2.17 2.67
N VAL A 52 -5.31 -0.91 2.35
CA VAL A 52 -4.90 -0.49 0.99
C VAL A 52 -3.65 -1.25 0.54
N LEU A 53 -2.62 -1.32 1.40
CA LEU A 53 -1.40 -2.08 1.12
C LEU A 53 -1.70 -3.58 0.95
N GLY A 54 -2.60 -4.15 1.75
CA GLY A 54 -3.03 -5.54 1.60
C GLY A 54 -3.69 -5.81 0.24
N GLU A 55 -4.51 -4.88 -0.26
CA GLU A 55 -5.11 -4.97 -1.59
C GLU A 55 -4.08 -4.83 -2.71
N LEU A 56 -3.13 -3.89 -2.59
CA LEU A 56 -2.03 -3.73 -3.53
C LEU A 56 -1.14 -4.97 -3.58
N VAL A 57 -0.78 -5.53 -2.42
CA VAL A 57 -0.04 -6.79 -2.31
C VAL A 57 -0.74 -7.91 -3.08
N ARG A 58 -2.06 -8.07 -2.91
CA ARG A 58 -2.84 -9.08 -3.65
C ARG A 58 -2.76 -8.90 -5.16
N ARG A 59 -2.84 -7.66 -5.64
CA ARG A 59 -2.84 -7.35 -7.08
C ARG A 59 -1.46 -7.49 -7.71
N ILE A 60 -0.42 -7.03 -7.04
CA ILE A 60 0.97 -7.23 -7.45
C ILE A 60 1.28 -8.73 -7.49
N ALA A 61 0.88 -9.47 -6.45
CA ALA A 61 1.04 -10.91 -6.37
C ALA A 61 0.33 -11.66 -7.52
N ALA A 62 -0.81 -11.17 -7.99
CA ALA A 62 -1.55 -11.74 -9.12
C ALA A 62 -0.94 -11.36 -10.47
N ALA A 63 -0.40 -10.15 -10.60
CA ALA A 63 0.23 -9.66 -11.83
C ALA A 63 1.66 -10.22 -12.03
N GLY A 64 2.37 -10.54 -10.95
CA GLY A 64 3.73 -11.08 -10.99
C GLY A 64 4.83 -10.01 -11.05
N PRO A 65 6.08 -10.40 -11.39
CA PRO A 65 7.22 -9.48 -11.41
C PRO A 65 7.07 -8.31 -12.40
N ASP A 66 6.40 -8.53 -13.53
CA ASP A 66 6.15 -7.53 -14.57
C ASP A 66 4.83 -6.77 -14.34
N HIS A 67 4.45 -6.58 -13.07
CA HIS A 67 3.20 -5.91 -12.74
C HIS A 67 3.14 -4.48 -13.30
N PRO A 68 1.94 -3.96 -13.61
CA PRO A 68 1.82 -2.57 -14.06
C PRO A 68 2.23 -1.59 -12.97
N ALA A 69 2.63 -0.39 -13.37
CA ALA A 69 2.89 0.70 -12.43
C ALA A 69 1.60 1.32 -11.86
N THR A 70 0.45 1.03 -12.46
CA THR A 70 -0.85 1.60 -12.08
C THR A 70 -1.85 0.49 -11.79
N PHE A 71 -2.59 0.63 -10.69
CA PHE A 71 -3.63 -0.31 -10.26
C PHE A 71 -4.95 0.42 -9.99
N ALA A 72 -6.07 -0.17 -10.43
CA ALA A 72 -7.42 0.37 -10.23
C ALA A 72 -8.15 -0.33 -9.07
N LEU A 73 -7.99 0.16 -7.84
CA LEU A 73 -8.52 -0.41 -6.60
C LEU A 73 -10.05 -0.25 -6.42
N GLY A 74 -10.65 -1.12 -5.60
CA GLY A 74 -12.10 -1.16 -5.34
C GLY A 74 -12.84 -2.18 -6.22
N GLU A 75 -14.11 -2.46 -5.92
CA GLU A 75 -14.92 -3.44 -6.66
C GLU A 75 -15.17 -3.02 -8.11
N ALA A 76 -15.43 -1.73 -8.34
CA ALA A 76 -15.59 -1.16 -9.67
C ALA A 76 -14.30 -0.50 -10.23
N GLY A 77 -13.18 -0.59 -9.50
CA GLY A 77 -11.90 0.01 -9.91
C GLY A 77 -11.85 1.53 -9.77
N ASP A 78 -12.67 2.10 -8.91
CA ASP A 78 -12.89 3.55 -8.80
C ASP A 78 -11.66 4.33 -8.30
N VAL A 79 -10.74 3.67 -7.61
CA VAL A 79 -9.56 4.31 -7.00
C VAL A 79 -8.30 3.91 -7.74
N THR A 80 -7.76 4.82 -8.54
CA THR A 80 -6.49 4.58 -9.21
C THR A 80 -5.31 4.91 -8.30
N VAL A 81 -4.34 4.00 -8.24
CA VAL A 81 -3.09 4.15 -7.49
C VAL A 81 -1.92 3.93 -8.43
N ASN A 82 -0.95 4.84 -8.38
CA ASN A 82 0.34 4.68 -9.06
C ASN A 82 1.39 4.21 -8.06
N LEU A 83 2.24 3.30 -8.49
CA LEU A 83 3.44 2.88 -7.77
C LEU A 83 4.64 3.63 -8.34
N VAL A 84 5.33 4.36 -7.49
CA VAL A 84 6.55 5.09 -7.86
C VAL A 84 7.75 4.51 -7.09
N PRO A 85 8.95 4.47 -7.69
CA PRO A 85 10.16 4.09 -6.97
C PRO A 85 10.43 5.00 -5.76
N ASP A 86 10.77 4.39 -4.63
CA ASP A 86 11.12 5.04 -3.37
C ASP A 86 12.28 4.27 -2.71
N GLY A 87 13.50 4.48 -3.23
CA GLY A 87 14.65 3.64 -2.91
C GLY A 87 14.44 2.20 -3.38
N ASP A 88 14.65 1.23 -2.49
CA ASP A 88 14.40 -0.20 -2.75
C ASP A 88 12.91 -0.60 -2.65
N PHE A 89 12.02 0.38 -2.42
CA PHE A 89 10.59 0.16 -2.26
C PHE A 89 9.81 0.79 -3.42
N LEU A 90 8.54 0.39 -3.53
CA LEU A 90 7.54 1.12 -4.29
C LEU A 90 6.58 1.85 -3.36
N ALA A 91 6.32 3.11 -3.65
CA ALA A 91 5.41 3.97 -2.91
C ALA A 91 4.09 4.18 -3.67
N PRO A 92 2.93 3.93 -3.03
CA PRO A 92 1.62 4.34 -3.55
C PRO A 92 1.50 5.88 -3.63
N HIS A 93 1.11 6.38 -4.79
CA HIS A 93 0.92 7.79 -5.10
C HIS A 93 -0.36 8.03 -5.92
N PRO A 94 -0.91 9.27 -5.88
CA PRO A 94 -1.99 9.64 -6.78
C PRO A 94 -1.55 9.55 -8.24
N PRO A 95 -2.48 9.25 -9.18
CA PRO A 95 -2.18 9.37 -10.59
C PRO A 95 -1.87 10.84 -10.97
N PRO A 96 -1.15 11.08 -12.08
CA PRO A 96 -0.80 12.41 -12.52
C PRO A 96 -2.06 13.24 -12.80
N GLY A 97 -2.02 14.54 -12.46
CA GLY A 97 -3.13 15.46 -12.70
C GLY A 97 -4.23 15.44 -11.64
N VAL A 98 -4.14 14.61 -10.60
CA VAL A 98 -5.04 14.70 -9.42
C VAL A 98 -4.72 16.00 -8.66
N PRO A 99 -5.71 16.89 -8.43
CA PRO A 99 -5.48 18.20 -7.81
C PRO A 99 -5.35 18.15 -6.28
N LEU A 100 -5.34 16.95 -5.68
CA LEU A 100 -5.22 16.77 -4.24
C LEU A 100 -3.76 16.75 -3.81
N SER A 101 -3.50 17.25 -2.60
CA SER A 101 -2.23 16.96 -1.91
C SER A 101 -2.11 15.45 -1.69
N VAL A 102 -0.88 14.93 -1.54
CA VAL A 102 -0.68 13.51 -1.22
C VAL A 102 -1.40 13.11 0.08
N ALA A 103 -1.45 14.01 1.07
CA ALA A 103 -2.15 13.74 2.33
C ALA A 103 -3.67 13.66 2.16
N ASP A 104 -4.26 14.57 1.38
CA ASP A 104 -5.70 14.57 1.13
C ASP A 104 -6.12 13.42 0.23
N TRP A 105 -5.31 13.09 -0.79
CA TRP A 105 -5.49 11.88 -1.59
C TRP A 105 -5.43 10.63 -0.73
N ARG A 106 -4.51 10.56 0.24
CA ARG A 106 -4.42 9.41 1.14
C ARG A 106 -5.68 9.22 1.97
N ARG A 107 -6.33 10.31 2.37
CA ARG A 107 -7.63 10.29 3.06
C ARG A 107 -8.73 9.82 2.11
N ASP A 108 -8.83 10.43 0.93
CA ASP A 108 -9.81 10.11 -0.12
C ASP A 108 -9.80 8.62 -0.49
N VAL A 109 -8.61 8.03 -0.66
CA VAL A 109 -8.44 6.59 -0.97
C VAL A 109 -9.09 5.72 0.10
N VAL A 110 -8.88 6.01 1.39
CA VAL A 110 -9.45 5.19 2.47
C VAL A 110 -10.96 5.35 2.51
N GLU A 111 -11.46 6.58 2.39
CA GLU A 111 -12.90 6.88 2.41
C GLU A 111 -13.64 6.18 1.26
N ARG A 112 -13.04 6.18 0.05
CA ARG A 112 -13.64 5.56 -1.14
C ARG A 112 -13.57 4.03 -1.13
N LEU A 113 -12.48 3.45 -0.63
CA LEU A 113 -12.32 1.98 -0.60
C LEU A 113 -13.00 1.34 0.60
N PHE A 114 -13.12 2.06 1.72
CA PHE A 114 -13.64 1.51 2.98
C PHE A 114 -14.63 2.47 3.64
N PRO A 115 -15.76 2.80 3.00
CA PRO A 115 -16.72 3.78 3.50
C PRO A 115 -17.30 3.43 4.88
N SER A 116 -17.38 2.14 5.23
CA SER A 116 -17.83 1.66 6.54
C SER A 116 -16.84 1.93 7.69
N ALA A 117 -15.62 2.42 7.40
CA ALA A 117 -14.62 2.78 8.40
C ALA A 117 -14.82 4.20 8.97
N SER A 118 -15.79 4.95 8.45
CA SER A 118 -16.12 6.32 8.86
C SER A 118 -17.33 6.42 9.81
N SER A 119 -17.79 5.31 10.40
CA SER A 119 -18.90 5.26 11.38
C SER A 119 -18.42 5.01 12.81
#